data_AF-A0A661XWK7-F1
#
_entry.id   AF-A0A661XWK7-F1
#
_cell.length_a   1.000
_cell.length_b   1.000
_cell.length_c   1.000
_cell.angle_alpha   90.00
_cell.angle_beta   90.00
_cell.angle_gamma   90.00
#
_symmetry.space_group_name_H-M   'P 1'
#
loop_
_entity.id
_entity.type
_entity.pdbx_description
1 polymer ?
#
loop_
_entity_poly.entity_id
_entity_poly.type
_entity_poly.pdbx_seq_one_letter_code
_entity_poly.pdbx_strand_id
1 'polypeptide(L)'
;MRSDWEKIGIKVGSLDGNKNIETGGNDLAKKAFEEILGEEWIKTTVDHIIQVKRGSELAMNCLRLLESEKATFYAYEIYKNSNAEKAVEAVWLIKQIANPIAFKWVEEFLNDPNVMVWGFGLLDQLLWTENIVFDHNRDKVELLFQLALKNSNNKLLEDVDFVKKYLDERSD
;
A
#
# COMPACT_ATOMS: atom_id res chain seq x y z
N MET A 1 -3.72 -3.11 -28.45
CA MET A 1 -3.95 -1.87 -27.68
C MET A 1 -2.90 -0.85 -28.14
N ARG A 2 -3.28 0.40 -28.42
CA ARG A 2 -2.33 1.46 -28.78
C ARG A 2 -2.44 2.57 -27.74
N SER A 3 -1.36 2.85 -27.03
CA SER A 3 -1.31 3.92 -26.04
C SER A 3 -1.25 5.27 -26.73
N ASP A 4 -2.10 6.18 -26.28
CA ASP A 4 -1.98 7.60 -26.55
C ASP A 4 -1.10 8.21 -25.44
N TRP A 5 0.20 8.27 -25.69
CA TRP A 5 1.20 8.68 -24.70
C TRP A 5 1.05 10.14 -24.28
N GLU A 6 0.56 11.01 -25.17
CA GLU A 6 0.31 12.41 -24.85
C GLU A 6 -0.87 12.53 -23.87
N LYS A 7 -1.97 11.84 -24.17
CA LYS A 7 -3.13 11.80 -23.27
C LYS A 7 -2.79 11.18 -21.91
N ILE A 8 -2.02 10.09 -21.90
CA ILE A 8 -1.55 9.46 -20.65
C ILE A 8 -0.64 10.43 -19.89
N GLY A 9 0.31 11.06 -20.57
CA GLY A 9 1.25 12.02 -19.99
C GLY A 9 0.53 13.19 -19.29
N ILE A 10 -0.49 13.76 -19.95
CA ILE A 10 -1.34 14.80 -19.36
C ILE A 10 -2.08 14.27 -18.13
N LYS A 11 -2.66 13.06 -18.22
CA LYS A 11 -3.45 12.48 -17.13
C LYS A 11 -2.62 12.20 -15.87
N VAL A 12 -1.38 11.74 -16.04
CA VAL A 12 -0.50 11.41 -14.92
C VAL A 12 0.35 12.60 -14.44
N GLY A 13 0.25 13.75 -15.12
CA GLY A 13 1.02 14.95 -14.81
C GLY A 13 2.47 14.93 -15.28
N SER A 14 2.82 14.02 -16.20
CA SER A 14 4.13 13.96 -16.87
C SER A 14 4.26 15.02 -17.97
N LEU A 15 3.14 15.50 -18.50
CA LEU A 15 3.06 16.60 -19.45
C LEU A 15 2.15 17.71 -18.91
N ASP A 16 2.62 18.96 -18.97
CA ASP A 16 1.77 20.13 -18.76
C ASP A 16 1.12 20.49 -20.09
N GLY A 17 -0.20 20.28 -20.23
CA GLY A 17 -0.93 20.38 -21.51
C GLY A 17 -0.85 21.73 -22.23
N ASN A 18 -0.22 22.76 -21.63
CA ASN A 18 0.00 24.07 -22.22
C ASN A 18 1.48 24.51 -22.25
N LYS A 19 2.41 23.69 -21.78
CA LYS A 19 3.85 24.01 -21.78
C LYS A 19 4.64 22.84 -22.36
N ASN A 20 5.70 23.14 -23.11
CA ASN A 20 6.59 22.12 -23.67
C ASN A 20 7.53 21.53 -22.59
N ILE A 21 6.97 21.15 -21.45
CA ILE A 21 7.68 20.61 -20.29
C ILE A 21 7.26 19.15 -20.14
N GLU A 22 8.26 18.28 -20.15
CA GLU A 22 8.13 16.84 -19.98
C GLU A 22 8.91 16.42 -18.74
N THR A 23 8.27 15.64 -17.87
CA THR A 23 8.88 15.07 -16.68
C THR A 23 8.69 13.55 -16.68
N GLY A 24 9.76 12.84 -16.38
CA GLY A 24 9.76 11.39 -16.21
C GLY A 24 10.04 11.01 -14.76
N GLY A 25 9.93 9.71 -14.46
CA GLY A 25 10.24 9.17 -13.15
C GLY A 25 9.49 7.87 -12.89
N ASN A 26 9.98 7.08 -11.94
CA ASN A 26 9.37 5.80 -11.61
C ASN A 26 7.91 5.97 -11.15
N ASP A 27 7.60 7.02 -10.38
CA ASP A 27 6.24 7.26 -9.88
C ASP A 27 5.25 7.63 -11.01
N LEU A 28 5.69 8.44 -11.97
CA LEU A 28 4.90 8.77 -13.15
C LEU A 28 4.71 7.54 -14.05
N ALA A 29 5.73 6.70 -14.18
CA ALA A 29 5.65 5.44 -14.93
C ALA A 29 4.66 4.45 -14.28
N LYS A 30 4.71 4.28 -12.96
CA LYS A 30 3.75 3.48 -12.19
C LYS A 30 2.31 3.93 -12.45
N LYS A 31 2.03 5.24 -12.35
CA LYS A 31 0.72 5.83 -12.66
C LYS A 31 0.32 5.61 -14.12
N ALA A 32 1.25 5.78 -15.07
CA ALA A 32 0.98 5.54 -16.48
C ALA A 32 0.60 4.08 -16.76
N PHE A 33 1.25 3.12 -16.10
CA PHE A 33 0.88 1.70 -16.21
C PHE A 33 -0.51 1.41 -15.66
N GLU A 34 -0.90 2.01 -14.53
CA GLU A 34 -2.28 1.89 -14.05
C GLU A 34 -3.32 2.46 -15.03
N GLU A 35 -2.96 3.50 -15.79
CA GLU A 35 -3.81 4.06 -16.83
C GLU A 35 -3.90 3.17 -18.08
N ILE A 36 -2.79 2.54 -18.47
CA ILE A 36 -2.75 1.61 -19.61
C ILE A 36 -3.52 0.33 -19.31
N LEU A 37 -3.34 -0.23 -18.12
CA LEU A 37 -4.01 -1.46 -17.69
C LEU A 37 -5.51 -1.23 -17.48
N GLY A 38 -5.89 -0.06 -16.97
CA GLY A 38 -7.27 0.32 -16.76
C GLY A 38 -7.89 -0.28 -15.49
N GLU A 39 -9.01 0.31 -15.07
CA GLU A 39 -9.67 -0.02 -13.79
C GLU A 39 -10.17 -1.47 -13.73
N GLU A 40 -10.73 -1.99 -14.83
CA GLU A 40 -11.24 -3.35 -14.90
C GLU A 40 -10.12 -4.39 -14.67
N TRP A 41 -8.97 -4.18 -15.31
CA TRP A 41 -7.82 -5.07 -15.13
C TRP A 41 -7.32 -5.06 -13.68
N ILE A 42 -7.26 -3.87 -13.07
CA ILE A 42 -6.84 -3.73 -11.66
C ILE A 42 -7.81 -4.45 -10.73
N LYS A 43 -9.12 -4.20 -10.85
CA LYS A 43 -10.14 -4.83 -9.99
C LYS A 43 -10.14 -6.35 -10.14
N THR A 44 -10.12 -6.85 -11.36
CA THR A 44 -10.11 -8.30 -11.62
C THR A 44 -8.83 -8.96 -11.11
N THR A 45 -7.70 -8.25 -11.14
CA THR A 45 -6.42 -8.72 -10.55
C THR A 45 -6.52 -8.79 -9.02
N VAL A 46 -7.06 -7.76 -8.37
CA VAL A 46 -7.29 -7.76 -6.91
C VAL A 46 -8.24 -8.88 -6.50
N ASP A 47 -9.37 -9.04 -7.19
CA ASP A 47 -10.32 -10.13 -6.92
C ASP A 47 -9.69 -11.51 -7.10
N HIS A 48 -8.80 -11.68 -8.10
CA HIS A 48 -8.07 -12.92 -8.32
C HIS A 48 -7.12 -13.26 -7.17
N ILE A 49 -6.46 -12.25 -6.61
CA ILE A 49 -5.55 -12.38 -5.47
C ILE A 49 -6.34 -12.72 -4.20
N ILE A 50 -7.39 -11.95 -3.88
CA ILE A 50 -8.20 -12.15 -2.66
C ILE A 50 -8.94 -13.49 -2.67
N GLN A 51 -9.26 -14.02 -3.85
CA GLN A 51 -9.85 -15.36 -3.99
C GLN A 51 -8.79 -16.49 -3.97
N VAL A 52 -7.52 -16.16 -3.74
CA VAL A 52 -6.38 -17.09 -3.64
C VAL A 52 -6.31 -18.04 -4.86
N LYS A 53 -6.61 -17.52 -6.04
CA LYS A 53 -6.58 -18.31 -7.28
C LYS A 53 -5.15 -18.58 -7.69
N ARG A 54 -4.93 -19.69 -8.42
CA ARG A 54 -3.63 -20.02 -9.01
C ARG A 54 -3.07 -18.82 -9.79
N GLY A 55 -1.84 -18.43 -9.47
CA GLY A 55 -1.19 -17.23 -10.03
C GLY A 55 -1.35 -15.96 -9.20
N SER A 56 -2.03 -16.00 -8.04
CA SER A 56 -2.20 -14.87 -7.11
C SER A 56 -0.87 -14.22 -6.72
N GLU A 57 0.15 -15.01 -6.41
CA GLU A 57 1.48 -14.49 -6.04
C GLU A 57 2.10 -13.63 -7.15
N LEU A 58 2.02 -14.07 -8.41
CA LEU A 58 2.54 -13.30 -9.53
C LEU A 58 1.73 -12.02 -9.72
N ALA A 59 0.40 -12.12 -9.67
CA ALA A 59 -0.51 -10.98 -9.77
C ALA A 59 -0.24 -9.94 -8.68
N MET A 60 -0.05 -10.38 -7.45
CA MET A 60 0.28 -9.52 -6.31
C MET A 60 1.65 -8.86 -6.49
N ASN A 61 2.67 -9.59 -6.96
CA ASN A 61 3.97 -9.00 -7.27
C ASN A 61 3.90 -7.94 -8.37
N CYS A 62 3.02 -8.10 -9.37
CA CYS A 62 2.78 -7.06 -10.36
C CYS A 62 2.20 -5.80 -9.72
N LEU A 63 1.18 -5.92 -8.85
CA LEU A 63 0.58 -4.78 -8.16
C LEU A 63 1.54 -4.10 -7.18
N ARG A 64 2.39 -4.88 -6.50
CA ARG A 64 3.47 -4.39 -5.63
C ARG A 64 4.53 -3.63 -6.41
N LEU A 65 4.98 -4.13 -7.57
CA LEU A 65 5.94 -3.42 -8.42
C LEU A 65 5.39 -2.07 -8.89
N LEU A 66 4.09 -2.04 -9.20
CA LEU A 66 3.39 -0.81 -9.57
C LEU A 66 3.14 0.12 -8.38
N GLU A 67 3.27 -0.37 -7.15
CA GLU A 67 2.79 0.32 -5.94
C GLU A 67 1.37 0.86 -6.17
N SER A 68 0.49 0.02 -6.71
CA SER A 68 -0.76 0.46 -7.32
C SER A 68 -1.70 1.15 -6.31
N GLU A 69 -1.92 2.45 -6.50
CA GLU A 69 -2.87 3.25 -5.71
C GLU A 69 -4.30 2.75 -5.94
N LYS A 70 -4.68 2.45 -7.19
CA LYS A 70 -6.03 1.96 -7.54
C LYS A 70 -6.31 0.59 -6.90
N ALA A 71 -5.35 -0.32 -6.93
CA ALA A 71 -5.49 -1.62 -6.29
C ALA A 71 -5.58 -1.48 -4.77
N THR A 72 -4.75 -0.60 -4.18
CA THR A 72 -4.75 -0.31 -2.75
C THR A 72 -6.12 0.20 -2.28
N PHE A 73 -6.71 1.15 -3.01
CA PHE A 73 -8.06 1.62 -2.72
C PHE A 73 -9.12 0.54 -2.88
N TYR A 74 -9.09 -0.22 -3.97
CA TYR A 74 -10.11 -1.24 -4.18
C TYR A 74 -10.02 -2.36 -3.14
N ALA A 75 -8.82 -2.76 -2.72
CA ALA A 75 -8.63 -3.68 -1.60
C ALA A 75 -9.20 -3.08 -0.29
N TYR A 76 -8.98 -1.79 -0.03
CA TYR A 76 -9.58 -1.12 1.13
C TYR A 76 -11.11 -1.14 1.09
N GLU A 77 -11.72 -0.89 -0.07
CA GLU A 77 -13.17 -1.02 -0.24
C GLU A 77 -13.67 -2.45 0.03
N ILE A 78 -12.91 -3.47 -0.37
CA ILE A 78 -13.24 -4.87 -0.04
C ILE A 78 -13.19 -5.09 1.46
N TYR A 79 -12.14 -4.61 2.14
CA TYR A 79 -12.05 -4.66 3.60
C TYR A 79 -13.27 -4.02 4.28
N LYS A 80 -13.69 -2.84 3.83
CA LYS A 80 -14.83 -2.12 4.42
C LYS A 80 -16.18 -2.82 4.24
N ASN A 81 -16.34 -3.57 3.15
CA ASN A 81 -17.67 -4.05 2.72
C ASN A 81 -17.81 -5.59 2.73
N SER A 82 -16.80 -6.33 3.17
CA SER A 82 -16.79 -7.80 3.12
C SER A 82 -16.85 -8.47 4.49
N ASN A 83 -16.97 -9.79 4.48
CA ASN A 83 -16.83 -10.62 5.68
C ASN A 83 -15.36 -10.67 6.16
N ALA A 84 -15.16 -11.22 7.36
CA ALA A 84 -13.85 -11.26 8.02
C ALA A 84 -12.75 -11.91 7.15
N GLU A 85 -13.05 -13.00 6.43
CA GLU A 85 -12.06 -13.70 5.61
C GLU A 85 -11.52 -12.82 4.47
N LYS A 86 -12.42 -12.22 3.68
CA LYS A 86 -12.02 -11.32 2.59
C LYS A 86 -11.38 -10.03 3.11
N ALA A 87 -11.82 -9.55 4.27
CA ALA A 87 -11.24 -8.39 4.92
C ALA A 87 -9.78 -8.63 5.30
N VAL A 88 -9.45 -9.82 5.83
CA VAL A 88 -8.07 -10.23 6.15
C VAL A 88 -7.20 -10.25 4.90
N GLU A 89 -7.64 -10.92 3.84
CA GLU A 89 -6.89 -11.00 2.57
C GLU A 89 -6.71 -9.63 1.92
N ALA A 90 -7.71 -8.76 2.01
CA ALA A 90 -7.62 -7.40 1.51
C ALA A 90 -6.54 -6.58 2.25
N VAL A 91 -6.51 -6.61 3.59
CA VAL A 91 -5.49 -5.88 4.36
C VAL A 91 -4.10 -6.49 4.16
N TRP A 92 -3.99 -7.80 4.02
CA TRP A 92 -2.75 -8.45 3.61
C TRP A 92 -2.26 -7.93 2.25
N LEU A 93 -3.15 -7.81 1.25
CA LEU A 93 -2.78 -7.27 -0.06
C LEU A 93 -2.36 -5.80 0.03
N ILE A 94 -3.06 -4.98 0.82
CA ILE A 94 -2.65 -3.58 1.06
C ILE A 94 -1.23 -3.53 1.64
N LYS A 95 -0.91 -4.39 2.63
CA LYS A 95 0.45 -4.54 3.14
C LYS A 95 1.44 -4.88 2.02
N GLN A 96 1.11 -5.85 1.15
CA GLN A 96 2.04 -6.25 0.09
C GLN A 96 2.30 -5.14 -0.93
N ILE A 97 1.28 -4.34 -1.26
CA ILE A 97 1.44 -3.22 -2.18
C ILE A 97 2.23 -2.06 -1.53
N ALA A 98 2.00 -1.83 -0.23
CA ALA A 98 2.66 -0.80 0.56
C ALA A 98 2.60 0.61 -0.04
N ASN A 99 1.50 0.96 -0.73
CA ASN A 99 1.35 2.32 -1.25
C ASN A 99 1.22 3.34 -0.09
N PRO A 100 1.93 4.48 -0.13
CA PRO A 100 1.92 5.50 0.91
C PRO A 100 0.53 5.96 1.36
N ILE A 101 -0.47 5.93 0.47
CA ILE A 101 -1.84 6.34 0.78
C ILE A 101 -2.48 5.51 1.89
N ALA A 102 -2.02 4.27 2.07
CA ALA A 102 -2.54 3.34 3.06
C ALA A 102 -2.10 3.69 4.49
N PHE A 103 -1.12 4.58 4.67
CA PHE A 103 -0.69 5.03 6.00
C PHE A 103 -1.85 5.60 6.83
N LYS A 104 -2.79 6.29 6.18
CA LYS A 104 -3.98 6.87 6.84
C LYS A 104 -4.95 5.83 7.42
N TRP A 105 -4.82 4.55 7.02
CA TRP A 105 -5.69 3.46 7.46
C TRP A 105 -5.05 2.56 8.52
N VAL A 106 -3.77 2.71 8.82
CA VAL A 106 -3.05 1.84 9.78
C VAL A 106 -3.75 1.83 11.14
N GLU A 107 -4.17 3.00 11.63
CA GLU A 107 -4.90 3.09 12.90
C GLU A 107 -6.20 2.30 12.88
N GLU A 108 -6.94 2.33 11.78
CA GLU A 108 -8.17 1.56 11.62
C GLU A 108 -7.87 0.06 11.69
N PHE A 109 -6.84 -0.41 10.97
CA PHE A 109 -6.47 -1.82 10.97
C PHE A 109 -5.97 -2.29 12.33
N LEU A 110 -5.22 -1.47 13.07
CA LEU A 110 -4.77 -1.80 14.43
C LEU A 110 -5.91 -1.88 15.45
N ASN A 111 -7.06 -1.27 15.16
CA ASN A 111 -8.26 -1.35 15.99
C ASN A 111 -9.17 -2.52 15.63
N ASP A 112 -8.95 -3.20 14.50
CA ASP A 112 -9.70 -4.39 14.11
C ASP A 112 -8.92 -5.67 14.47
N PRO A 113 -9.40 -6.46 15.45
CA PRO A 113 -8.74 -7.68 15.91
C PRO A 113 -8.51 -8.72 14.80
N ASN A 114 -9.29 -8.71 13.72
CA ASN A 114 -9.16 -9.67 12.64
C ASN A 114 -7.94 -9.37 11.76
N VAL A 115 -7.58 -8.09 11.61
CA VAL A 115 -6.56 -7.65 10.64
C VAL A 115 -5.38 -6.92 11.30
N MET A 116 -5.40 -6.69 12.60
CA MET A 116 -4.37 -5.95 13.35
C MET A 116 -2.94 -6.41 13.06
N VAL A 117 -2.69 -7.71 12.92
CA VAL A 117 -1.37 -8.24 12.57
C VAL A 117 -0.91 -7.73 11.21
N TRP A 118 -1.81 -7.71 10.22
CA TRP A 118 -1.53 -7.14 8.91
C TRP A 118 -1.48 -5.61 8.91
N GLY A 119 -2.27 -4.96 9.78
CA GLY A 119 -2.19 -3.52 10.01
C GLY A 119 -0.82 -3.09 10.52
N PHE A 120 -0.25 -3.82 11.48
CA PHE A 120 1.13 -3.60 11.93
C PHE A 120 2.13 -3.93 10.83
N GLY A 121 1.96 -5.07 10.14
CA GLY A 121 2.82 -5.44 9.02
C GLY A 121 2.82 -4.42 7.87
N LEU A 122 1.72 -3.69 7.65
CA LEU A 122 1.66 -2.56 6.71
C LEU A 122 2.52 -1.39 7.20
N LEU A 123 2.44 -1.03 8.49
CA LEU A 123 3.27 0.03 9.07
C LEU A 123 4.76 -0.27 8.90
N ASP A 124 5.18 -1.48 9.29
CA ASP A 124 6.54 -1.98 9.09
C ASP A 124 6.95 -1.88 7.61
N GLN A 125 6.13 -2.43 6.70
CA GLN A 125 6.44 -2.41 5.27
C GLN A 125 6.59 -0.99 4.71
N LEU A 126 5.74 -0.03 5.12
CA LEU A 126 5.81 1.37 4.69
C LEU A 126 7.10 2.05 5.17
N LEU A 127 7.55 1.76 6.39
CA LEU A 127 8.79 2.28 6.97
C LEU A 127 10.02 1.66 6.30
N TRP A 128 10.01 0.33 6.13
CA TRP A 128 11.09 -0.42 5.51
C TRP A 128 11.32 0.01 4.05
N THR A 129 10.23 0.18 3.29
CA THR A 129 10.29 0.60 1.87
C THR A 129 10.48 2.10 1.68
N GLU A 130 10.56 2.87 2.77
CA GLU A 130 10.68 4.34 2.76
C GLU A 130 9.50 5.07 2.11
N ASN A 131 8.40 4.36 1.88
CA ASN A 131 7.16 4.92 1.35
C ASN A 131 6.51 5.90 2.35
N ILE A 132 6.89 5.80 3.63
CA ILE A 132 6.77 6.90 4.59
C ILE A 132 8.12 7.15 5.26
N VAL A 133 8.47 8.42 5.44
CA VAL A 133 9.70 8.83 6.15
C VAL A 133 9.39 8.91 7.65
N PHE A 134 10.12 8.13 8.45
CA PHE A 134 9.91 8.06 9.90
C PHE A 134 10.03 9.43 10.57
N ASP A 135 11.08 10.20 10.30
CA ASP A 135 11.31 11.50 10.95
C ASP A 135 10.18 12.49 10.72
N HIS A 136 9.59 12.50 9.53
CA HIS A 136 8.46 13.36 9.20
C HIS A 136 7.15 12.91 9.87
N ASN A 137 7.07 11.65 10.32
CA ASN A 137 5.86 11.03 10.85
C ASN A 137 6.03 10.48 12.28
N ARG A 138 7.12 10.83 12.97
CA ARG A 138 7.58 10.21 14.22
C ARG A 138 6.47 10.10 15.26
N ASP A 139 5.80 11.20 15.56
CA ASP A 139 4.72 11.23 16.56
C ASP A 139 3.57 10.28 16.21
N LYS A 140 3.20 10.21 14.93
CA LYS A 140 2.14 9.32 14.47
C LYS A 140 2.58 7.86 14.52
N VAL A 141 3.81 7.56 14.10
CA VAL A 141 4.36 6.20 14.13
C VAL A 141 4.48 5.68 15.56
N GLU A 142 4.98 6.50 16.49
CA GLU A 142 5.05 6.14 17.91
C GLU A 142 3.66 5.88 18.52
N LEU A 143 2.66 6.71 18.17
CA LEU A 143 1.28 6.47 18.57
C LEU A 143 0.76 5.13 18.03
N LEU A 144 1.06 4.79 16.77
CA LEU A 144 0.65 3.53 16.16
C LEU A 144 1.36 2.33 16.82
N PHE A 145 2.62 2.44 17.22
CA PHE A 145 3.30 1.41 18.01
C PHE A 145 2.62 1.19 19.35
N GLN A 146 2.32 2.27 20.08
CA GLN A 146 1.59 2.17 21.35
C GLN A 146 0.22 1.53 21.17
N LEU A 147 -0.49 1.88 20.09
CA LEU A 147 -1.79 1.30 19.76
C LEU A 147 -1.68 -0.20 19.46
N ALA A 148 -0.68 -0.61 18.68
CA ALA A 148 -0.42 -2.01 18.36
C ALA A 148 -0.15 -2.84 19.64
N LEU A 149 0.70 -2.35 20.55
CA LEU A 149 0.98 -3.01 21.82
C LEU A 149 -0.27 -3.13 22.69
N LYS A 150 -1.02 -2.03 22.83
CA LYS A 150 -2.25 -1.98 23.63
C LYS A 150 -3.29 -2.97 23.11
N ASN A 151 -3.63 -2.90 21.82
CA ASN A 151 -4.72 -3.69 21.24
C ASN A 151 -4.34 -5.17 21.07
N SER A 152 -3.05 -5.48 20.95
CA SER A 152 -2.55 -6.86 20.90
C SER A 152 -2.32 -7.50 22.27
N ASN A 153 -2.50 -6.76 23.38
CA ASN A 153 -2.07 -7.18 24.71
C ASN A 153 -0.58 -7.60 24.73
N ASN A 154 0.28 -6.76 24.15
CA ASN A 154 1.72 -6.94 24.00
C ASN A 154 2.17 -8.15 23.16
N LYS A 155 1.27 -8.79 22.40
CA LYS A 155 1.66 -9.88 21.50
C LYS A 155 2.57 -9.42 20.36
N LEU A 156 2.49 -8.14 19.97
CA LEU A 156 3.33 -7.53 18.93
C LEU A 156 4.61 -6.87 19.49
N LEU A 157 5.00 -7.15 20.75
CA LEU A 157 6.14 -6.48 21.39
C LEU A 157 7.46 -6.71 20.62
N GLU A 158 7.77 -7.96 20.28
CA GLU A 158 9.00 -8.30 19.56
C GLU A 158 9.05 -7.63 18.19
N ASP A 159 7.92 -7.58 17.48
CA ASP A 159 7.82 -6.94 16.17
C ASP A 159 8.01 -5.42 16.27
N VAL A 160 7.40 -4.77 17.27
CA VAL A 160 7.58 -3.33 17.53
C VAL A 160 9.04 -3.01 17.87
N ASP A 161 9.65 -3.78 18.77
CA ASP A 161 11.04 -3.59 19.17
C ASP A 161 12.01 -3.78 17.99
N PHE A 162 11.74 -4.76 17.13
CA PHE A 162 12.50 -4.98 15.90
C PHE A 162 12.44 -3.76 14.97
N VAL A 163 11.24 -3.24 14.69
CA VAL A 163 11.07 -2.07 13.81
C VAL A 163 11.74 -0.84 14.40
N LYS A 164 11.59 -0.58 15.71
CA LYS A 164 12.25 0.54 16.39
C LYS A 164 13.77 0.46 16.27
N LYS A 165 14.34 -0.70 16.56
CA LYS A 165 15.78 -0.92 16.43
C LYS A 165 16.26 -0.66 15.00
N TYR A 166 15.53 -1.14 14.00
CA TYR A 166 15.86 -0.89 12.60
C TYR A 166 15.84 0.60 12.24
N LEU A 167 14.86 1.36 12.75
CA LEU A 167 14.76 2.81 12.52
C LEU A 167 15.90 3.59 13.18
N ASP A 168 16.31 3.17 14.38
CA ASP A 168 17.43 3.79 15.10
C ASP A 168 18.76 3.53 14.35
N GLU A 169 19.06 2.28 13.99
CA GLU A 169 20.27 1.90 13.24
C GLU A 169 20.39 2.57 11.87
N ARG A 170 19.26 3.00 11.30
CA ARG A 170 19.20 3.63 9.98
C ARG A 170 19.33 5.16 10.02
N SER A 171 19.18 5.76 11.20
CA SER A 171 19.31 7.20 11.41
C SER A 171 20.76 7.64 11.70
N ASP A 172 21.66 6.68 11.93
CA ASP A 172 23.11 6.85 12.13
C ASP A 172 23.90 6.85 10.80
#